data_AF-A0A9N9SDW8-F1
#
_entry.id   AF-A0A9N9SDW8-F1
#
_cell.length_a   1.000
_cell.length_b   1.000
_cell.length_c   1.000
_cell.angle_alpha   90.00
_cell.angle_beta   90.00
_cell.angle_gamma   90.00
#
_symmetry.space_group_name_H-M   'P 1'
#
loop_
_entity.id
_entity.type
_entity.pdbx_description
1 polymer ?
#
loop_
_entity_poly.entity_id
_entity_poly.type
_entity_poly.pdbx_seq_one_letter_code
_entity_poly.pdbx_strand_id
1 'polypeptide(L)' 'MRRRRLAANARERRRMNGLNDAFDKLREVIPSLDAEHKLSKYETLQMAQTYISALMELLDRKDVDR' A
#
# COMPACT_ATOMS: atom_id res chain seq x y z
N MET A 1 8.90 -36.09 0.29
CA MET A 1 8.90 -34.81 1.04
C MET A 1 9.43 -33.60 0.25
N ARG A 2 10.61 -33.67 -0.39
CA ARG A 2 11.23 -32.53 -1.12
C ARG A 2 10.33 -31.87 -2.19
N ARG A 3 9.64 -32.66 -3.03
CA ARG A 3 8.70 -32.15 -4.06
C ARG A 3 7.51 -31.37 -3.47
N ARG A 4 6.93 -31.85 -2.35
CA ARG A 4 5.82 -31.16 -1.65
C ARG A 4 6.27 -29.82 -1.06
N ARG A 5 7.47 -29.78 -0.46
CA ARG A 5 8.08 -28.55 0.07
C ARG A 5 8.34 -27.52 -1.02
N LEU A 6 8.89 -27.95 -2.17
CA LEU A 6 9.12 -27.07 -3.32
C LEU A 6 7.82 -26.46 -3.85
N ALA A 7 6.76 -27.27 -3.97
CA ALA A 7 5.45 -26.80 -4.40
C ALA A 7 4.83 -25.80 -3.40
N ALA A 8 4.99 -26.03 -2.09
CA ALA A 8 4.54 -25.10 -1.05
C ALA A 8 5.27 -23.75 -1.13
N ASN A 9 6.60 -23.77 -1.24
CA ASN A 9 7.40 -22.55 -1.36
C ASN A 9 7.05 -21.74 -2.61
N ALA A 10 6.76 -22.42 -3.73
CA ALA A 10 6.33 -21.76 -4.96
C ALA A 10 4.96 -21.09 -4.83
N ARG A 11 4.03 -21.69 -4.08
CA ARG A 11 2.73 -21.07 -3.78
C ARG A 11 2.89 -19.84 -2.90
N GLU A 12 3.70 -19.92 -1.84
CA GLU A 12 3.90 -18.78 -0.95
C GLU A 12 4.59 -17.60 -1.64
N ARG A 13 5.57 -17.87 -2.52
CA ARG A 13 6.14 -16.82 -3.37
C ARG A 13 5.10 -16.13 -4.24
N ARG A 14 4.20 -16.89 -4.88
CA ARG A 14 3.12 -16.29 -5.69
C ARG A 14 2.17 -15.44 -4.85
N ARG A 15 1.82 -15.90 -3.65
CA ARG A 15 1.00 -15.14 -2.70
C ARG A 15 1.68 -13.82 -2.31
N MET A 16 2.98 -13.87 -1.99
CA MET A 16 3.76 -12.70 -1.61
C MET A 16 3.97 -11.73 -2.77
N ASN A 17 4.13 -12.20 -4.00
CA ASN A 17 4.19 -11.34 -5.18
C ASN A 17 2.88 -10.54 -5.32
N GLY A 18 1.72 -11.21 -5.24
CA GLY A 18 0.43 -10.52 -5.30
C GLY A 18 0.24 -9.48 -4.18
N LEU A 19 0.74 -9.76 -2.97
CA LEU A 19 0.75 -8.79 -1.88
C LEU A 19 1.65 -7.58 -2.21
N ASN A 20 2.84 -7.82 -2.75
CA ASN A 20 3.77 -6.75 -3.11
C ASN A 20 3.22 -5.88 -4.25
N ASP A 21 2.56 -6.48 -5.24
CA ASP A 21 1.90 -5.76 -6.34
C ASP A 21 0.78 -4.84 -5.81
N ALA A 22 0.01 -5.30 -4.82
CA ALA A 22 -1.01 -4.47 -4.17
C ALA A 22 -0.40 -3.31 -3.39
N PHE A 23 0.72 -3.54 -2.71
CA PHE A 23 1.48 -2.49 -2.04
C PHE A 23 2.03 -1.45 -3.03
N ASP A 24 2.43 -1.87 -4.23
CA ASP A 24 2.95 -0.97 -5.25
C ASP A 24 1.84 -0.09 -5.82
N LYS A 25 0.67 -0.66 -6.12
CA LYS A 25 -0.52 0.11 -6.51
C LYS A 25 -0.96 1.11 -5.43
N LEU A 26 -0.84 0.74 -4.15
CA LEU A 26 -1.15 1.65 -3.06
C LEU A 26 -0.16 2.83 -3.01
N ARG A 27 1.13 2.61 -3.30
CA ARG A 27 2.13 3.68 -3.35
C ARG A 27 1.88 4.68 -4.48
N GLU A 28 1.35 4.24 -5.62
CA GLU A 28 1.05 5.11 -6.76
C GLU A 28 0.03 6.21 -6.44
N VAL A 29 -0.86 5.97 -5.47
CA VAL A 29 -1.91 6.93 -5.07
C VAL A 29 -1.58 7.69 -3.79
N ILE A 30 -0.48 7.35 -3.12
CA ILE A 30 -0.02 8.01 -1.91
C ILE A 30 0.85 9.22 -2.29
N PRO A 31 0.63 10.40 -1.70
CA PRO A 31 1.53 11.53 -1.89
C PRO A 31 2.93 11.19 -1.35
N SER A 32 3.94 11.31 -2.21
CA SER A 32 5.36 11.16 -1.85
C SER A 32 6.13 12.44 -2.21
N LEU A 33 7.05 12.85 -1.32
CA LEU A 33 7.96 13.98 -1.56
C LEU A 33 9.09 13.63 -2.52
N ASP A 34 9.41 12.34 -2.63
CA ASP A 34 10.46 11.82 -3.48
C ASP A 34 9.90 10.66 -4.30
N ALA A 35 9.83 10.85 -5.62
CA ALA A 35 9.30 9.87 -6.56
C ALA A 35 10.23 8.64 -6.70
N GLU A 36 11.52 8.79 -6.38
CA GLU A 36 12.51 7.71 -6.43
C GLU A 36 12.57 6.92 -5.12
N HIS A 37 12.14 7.50 -4.00
CA HIS A 37 12.12 6.81 -2.72
C HIS A 37 10.85 5.98 -2.50
N LYS A 38 10.98 4.66 -2.65
CA LYS A 38 9.90 3.70 -2.35
C LYS A 38 9.72 3.51 -0.84
N LEU A 39 8.60 4.00 -0.31
CA LEU A 39 8.20 3.80 1.10
C LEU A 39 8.22 2.32 1.51
N SER A 40 8.66 2.02 2.73
CA SER A 40 8.52 0.69 3.31
C SER A 40 7.04 0.28 3.45
N LYS A 41 6.77 -1.01 3.70
CA LYS A 41 5.39 -1.50 3.87
C LYS A 41 4.67 -0.79 5.02
N TYR A 42 5.36 -0.58 6.13
CA TYR A 42 4.78 0.09 7.29
C TYR A 42 4.49 1.57 6.97
N GLU A 43 5.46 2.29 6.41
CA GLU A 43 5.28 3.70 6.03
C GLU A 43 4.18 3.88 4.99
N THR A 44 4.06 2.95 4.03
CA THR A 44 2.97 2.96 3.04
C THR A 44 1.61 2.89 3.72
N LEU A 45 1.43 2.00 4.71
CA LEU A 45 0.15 1.88 5.43
C LEU A 45 -0.11 3.07 6.34
N GLN A 46 0.93 3.61 6.99
CA GLN A 46 0.80 4.80 7.83
C GLN A 46 0.41 6.01 6.98
N MET A 47 1.08 6.23 5.85
CA MET A 47 0.77 7.34 4.95
C MET A 47 -0.61 7.20 4.31
N ALA A 48 -1.02 5.98 3.94
CA ALA A 48 -2.37 5.73 3.44
C ALA A 48 -3.45 6.18 4.44
N GLN A 49 -3.30 5.82 5.71
CA GLN A 49 -4.24 6.22 6.77
C GLN A 49 -4.27 7.73 6.95
N THR A 50 -3.09 8.36 7.07
CA THR A 50 -2.99 9.82 7.19
C THR A 50 -3.62 10.53 6.00
N TYR A 51 -3.40 10.02 4.78
CA TYR A 51 -3.92 10.64 3.56
C TYR A 51 -5.44 10.54 3.46
N ILE A 52 -6.01 9.37 3.79
CA ILE A 52 -7.48 9.20 3.84
C ILE A 52 -8.09 10.20 4.84
N SER A 53 -7.55 10.30 6.06
CA SER A 53 -8.05 11.24 7.07
C SER A 53 -7.98 12.69 6.58
N ALA A 54 -6.85 13.10 5.98
CA ALA A 54 -6.68 14.45 5.46
C ALA A 54 -7.68 14.77 4.33
N LEU A 55 -7.95 13.82 3.44
CA LEU A 55 -8.96 13.98 2.38
C LEU A 55 -10.38 14.09 2.96
N MET A 56 -10.71 13.31 3.99
CA MET A 56 -11.99 13.39 4.68
C MET A 56 -12.19 14.76 5.34
N GLU A 57 -11.19 15.26 6.06
CA GLU A 57 -11.24 16.62 6.66
C GLU A 57 -11.39 17.72 5.59
N LEU A 58 -10.71 17.57 4.45
CA LEU A 58 -10.79 18.54 3.35
C LEU A 58 -12.21 18.59 2.76
N LEU A 59 -12.88 17.45 2.64
CA LEU A 59 -14.26 17.38 2.15
C LEU A 59 -15.23 18.00 3.16
N ASP A 60 -15.08 17.69 4.45
CA ASP A 60 -15.93 18.24 5.52
C ASP A 60 -15.85 19.78 5.60
N ARG A 61 -14.63 20.34 5.53
CA ARG A 61 -14.44 21.81 5.50
C ARG A 61 -15.12 22.47 4.30
N LYS A 62 -15.07 21.83 3.12
CA LYS A 62 -15.70 22.35 1.90
C LYS A 62 -17.22 22.36 1.96
N ASP A 63 -17.82 21.54 2.83
CA ASP A 63 -19.27 21.53 3.04
C ASP A 63 -19.71 22.57 4.09
N VAL A 64 -18.81 23.04 4.95
CA VAL A 64 -19.06 24.16 5.89
C VAL A 64 -18.98 25.53 5.18
N ASP A 65 -18.11 25.67 4.17
CA ASP A 65 -17.93 26.92 3.42
C ASP A 65 -18.93 27.11 2.25
N ARG A 66 -19.89 26.19 2.06
CA ARG A 66 -20.95 26.25 1.04
C ARG A 66 -22.28 26.70 1.63
#